data_AF-D9UL11-F1
#
_entry.id   AF-D9UL11-F1
#
_cell.length_a   1.000
_cell.length_b   1.000
_cell.length_c   1.000
_cell.angle_alpha   90.00
_cell.angle_beta   90.00
_cell.angle_gamma   90.00
#
_symmetry.space_group_name_H-M   'P 1'
#
loop_
_entity.id
_entity.type
_entity.pdbx_description
1 polymer ?
#
loop_
_entity_poly.entity_id
_entity_poly.type
_entity_poly.pdbx_seq_one_letter_code
_entity_poly.pdbx_strand_id
1 'polypeptide(L)'
;MASSLLEAVDIKAPVAVSWGLWENVERWPAFLSHVKHVQRTDEVTFVWQLALPGVDKEFVAELTEVVPGERIAWRTTQGVHHAGVVTFHRLSATESRVTLQIEYEPEGFVEHLGALTNLDA
;
A
#
# COMPACT_ATOMS: atom_id res chain seq x y z
N MET A 1 18.15 1.42 8.03
CA MET A 1 17.37 0.20 8.37
C MET A 1 15.97 0.38 7.79
N ALA A 2 15.44 -0.59 7.05
CA ALA A 2 14.08 -0.50 6.53
C ALA A 2 13.06 -0.53 7.68
N SER A 3 11.99 0.24 7.54
CA SER A 3 10.83 0.24 8.43
C SER A 3 9.69 -0.53 7.78
N SER A 4 8.85 -1.17 8.60
CA SER A 4 7.70 -1.91 8.13
C SER A 4 6.41 -1.45 8.81
N LEU A 5 5.34 -1.32 8.04
CA LEU A 5 3.97 -1.12 8.50
C LEU A 5 3.17 -2.40 8.24
N LEU A 6 2.35 -2.82 9.21
CA LEU A 6 1.38 -3.89 9.03
C LEU A 6 0.03 -3.42 9.57
N GLU A 7 -0.99 -3.43 8.71
CA GLU A 7 -2.37 -3.12 9.07
C GLU A 7 -3.31 -4.23 8.58
N ALA A 8 -4.35 -4.50 9.36
CA ALA A 8 -5.37 -5.47 9.00
C ALA A 8 -6.76 -4.87 9.28
N VAL A 9 -7.68 -5.04 8.33
CA VAL A 9 -9.06 -4.58 8.44
C VAL A 9 -10.03 -5.68 8.03
N ASP A 10 -11.11 -5.82 8.82
CA ASP A 10 -12.21 -6.72 8.49
C ASP A 10 -13.28 -5.95 7.73
N ILE A 11 -13.61 -6.42 6.54
CA ILE A 11 -14.58 -5.83 5.63
C ILE A 11 -15.81 -6.71 5.60
N LYS A 12 -17.00 -6.13 5.84
CA LYS A 12 -18.30 -6.79 5.72
C LYS A 12 -18.72 -6.99 4.25
N ALA A 13 -17.84 -7.64 3.49
CA ALA A 13 -18.07 -8.04 2.11
C ALA A 13 -17.33 -9.36 1.81
N PRO A 14 -17.79 -10.15 0.82
CA PRO A 14 -17.05 -11.30 0.32
C PRO A 14 -15.66 -10.90 -0.20
N VAL A 15 -14.70 -11.82 -0.13
CA VAL A 15 -13.31 -11.62 -0.62
C VAL A 15 -13.27 -11.07 -2.04
N ALA A 16 -14.12 -11.55 -2.95
CA ALA A 16 -14.16 -11.08 -4.34
C ALA A 16 -14.43 -9.57 -4.46
N VAL A 17 -15.25 -9.01 -3.57
CA VAL A 17 -15.53 -7.56 -3.54
C VAL A 17 -14.31 -6.80 -3.05
N SER A 18 -13.74 -7.21 -1.92
CA SER A 18 -12.53 -6.59 -1.37
C SER A 18 -11.37 -6.66 -2.36
N TRP A 19 -11.16 -7.81 -2.99
CA TRP A 19 -10.15 -8.02 -4.03
C TRP A 19 -10.34 -7.06 -5.21
N GLY A 20 -11.56 -6.96 -5.74
CA GLY A 20 -11.85 -6.13 -6.92
C GLY A 20 -11.59 -4.63 -6.69
N LEU A 21 -11.57 -4.17 -5.44
CA LEU A 21 -11.16 -2.79 -5.10
C LEU A 21 -9.65 -2.59 -5.27
N TRP A 22 -8.86 -3.63 -5.02
CA TRP A 22 -7.40 -3.59 -5.04
C TRP A 22 -6.80 -4.00 -6.38
N GLU A 23 -7.50 -4.77 -7.21
CA GLU A 23 -7.03 -5.15 -8.54
C GLU A 23 -6.75 -3.92 -9.43
N ASN A 24 -7.50 -2.83 -9.25
CA ASN A 24 -7.19 -1.55 -9.89
C ASN A 24 -6.33 -0.67 -8.97
N VAL A 25 -5.03 -0.63 -9.26
CA VAL A 25 -4.02 0.15 -8.52
C VAL A 25 -4.35 1.64 -8.41
N GLU A 26 -5.04 2.21 -9.39
CA GLU A 26 -5.41 3.63 -9.40
C GLU A 26 -6.48 3.97 -8.35
N ARG A 27 -7.13 2.95 -7.77
CA ARG A 27 -8.08 3.12 -6.66
C ARG A 27 -7.40 3.20 -5.29
N TRP A 28 -6.13 2.82 -5.19
CA TRP A 28 -5.42 2.73 -3.92
C TRP A 28 -5.36 4.05 -3.13
N PRO A 29 -5.22 5.24 -3.77
CA PRO A 29 -5.33 6.52 -3.07
C PRO A 29 -6.63 6.72 -2.28
N ALA A 30 -7.73 6.04 -2.65
CA ALA A 30 -9.00 6.18 -1.94
C ALA A 30 -9.00 5.54 -0.55
N PHE A 31 -8.04 4.66 -0.26
CA PHE A 31 -7.93 3.96 1.03
C PHE A 31 -6.53 4.01 1.65
N LEU A 32 -5.52 4.54 0.95
CA LEU A 32 -4.18 4.80 1.48
C LEU A 32 -3.98 6.31 1.64
N SER A 33 -4.18 6.83 2.85
CA SER A 33 -4.23 8.27 3.14
C SER A 33 -2.97 9.07 2.72
N HIS A 34 -1.80 8.43 2.72
CA HIS A 34 -0.53 9.07 2.35
C HIS A 34 -0.23 8.98 0.85
N VAL A 35 -1.07 8.29 0.07
CA VAL A 35 -0.91 8.11 -1.36
C VAL A 35 -1.78 9.14 -2.09
N LYS A 36 -1.14 10.06 -2.79
CA LYS A 36 -1.80 11.11 -3.56
C LYS A 36 -2.25 10.58 -4.92
N HIS A 37 -1.40 9.80 -5.57
CA HIS A 37 -1.69 9.26 -6.88
C HIS A 37 -0.97 7.94 -7.11
N VAL A 38 -1.63 7.04 -7.82
CA VAL A 38 -1.02 5.86 -8.43
C VAL A 38 -1.46 5.85 -9.88
N GLN A 39 -0.52 6.00 -10.81
CA GLN A 39 -0.79 6.03 -12.25
C GLN A 39 -0.19 4.79 -12.90
N ARG A 40 -1.01 4.02 -13.62
CA ARG A 40 -0.49 2.90 -14.38
C ARG A 40 0.25 3.39 -15.63
N THR A 41 1.46 2.88 -15.86
CA THR A 41 2.25 3.23 -17.05
C THR A 41 2.28 2.10 -18.07
N ASP A 42 2.17 0.85 -17.62
CA ASP A 42 2.04 -0.35 -18.46
C ASP A 42 1.28 -1.49 -17.76
N GLU A 43 1.41 -2.73 -18.24
CA GLU A 43 0.71 -3.89 -17.66
C GLU A 43 1.09 -4.21 -16.21
N VAL A 44 2.30 -3.89 -15.75
CA VAL A 44 2.76 -4.23 -14.39
C VAL A 44 3.37 -3.05 -13.65
N THR A 45 3.72 -1.97 -14.34
CA THR A 45 4.43 -0.82 -13.81
C THR A 45 3.48 0.35 -13.55
N PHE A 46 3.76 1.09 -12.49
CA PHE A 46 3.03 2.27 -12.10
C PHE A 46 3.92 3.29 -11.38
N VAL A 47 3.54 4.56 -11.50
CA VAL A 47 4.16 5.68 -10.80
C VAL A 47 3.33 6.01 -9.57
N TRP A 48 4.00 6.16 -8.43
CA TRP A 48 3.41 6.56 -7.16
C TRP A 48 3.79 7.97 -6.81
N GLN A 49 2.84 8.72 -6.29
CA GLN A 49 3.07 9.99 -5.62
C GLN A 49 2.56 9.89 -4.20
N LEU A 50 3.47 10.07 -3.23
CA LEU A 50 3.14 10.13 -1.82
C LEU A 50 3.13 11.58 -1.35
N ALA A 51 2.13 11.92 -0.55
CA ALA A 51 2.05 13.19 0.17
C ALA A 51 2.52 12.96 1.61
N LEU A 52 3.79 13.25 1.88
CA LEU A 52 4.35 13.16 3.21
C LEU A 52 4.54 14.57 3.79
N PRO A 53 4.50 14.73 5.13
CA PRO A 53 4.84 16.00 5.74
C PRO A 53 6.22 16.49 5.29
N GLY A 54 6.29 17.65 4.65
CA GLY A 54 7.53 18.32 4.26
C GLY A 54 8.08 17.98 2.87
N VAL A 55 7.73 16.84 2.26
CA VAL A 55 8.20 16.48 0.91
C VAL A 55 7.26 15.50 0.20
N ASP A 56 6.84 15.83 -1.02
CA ASP A 56 6.19 14.88 -1.92
C ASP A 56 7.27 13.91 -2.45
N LYS A 57 7.01 12.60 -2.38
CA LYS A 57 7.91 11.57 -2.94
C LYS A 57 7.27 10.95 -4.16
N GLU A 58 8.08 10.72 -5.19
CA GLU A 58 7.68 10.00 -6.39
C GLU A 58 8.59 8.80 -6.61
N PHE A 59 8.02 7.66 -6.98
CA PHE A 59 8.76 6.44 -7.31
C PHE A 59 8.00 5.59 -8.33
N VAL A 60 8.73 4.72 -9.02
CA VAL A 60 8.19 3.75 -9.98
C VAL A 60 8.22 2.39 -9.34
N ALA A 61 7.11 1.66 -9.40
CA ALA A 61 7.01 0.31 -8.88
C ALA A 61 6.37 -0.64 -9.88
N GLU A 62 6.64 -1.93 -9.72
CA GLU A 62 6.11 -3.01 -10.53
C GLU A 62 5.34 -4.00 -9.66
N LEU A 63 4.28 -4.60 -10.20
CA LEU A 63 3.64 -5.78 -9.65
C LEU A 63 4.60 -6.96 -9.77
N THR A 64 4.85 -7.64 -8.65
CA THR A 64 5.64 -8.87 -8.61
C THR A 64 4.77 -10.10 -8.54
N GLU A 65 3.55 -9.97 -8.01
CA GLU A 65 2.60 -11.07 -7.93
C GLU A 65 1.15 -10.57 -7.90
N VAL A 66 0.27 -11.28 -8.62
CA VAL A 66 -1.18 -11.08 -8.58
C VAL A 66 -1.84 -12.46 -8.56
N VAL A 67 -2.36 -12.86 -7.41
CA VAL A 67 -3.14 -14.10 -7.23
C VAL A 67 -4.57 -13.72 -6.91
N PRO A 68 -5.51 -13.90 -7.85
CA PRO A 68 -6.91 -13.49 -7.69
C PRO A 68 -7.53 -13.97 -6.38
N GLY A 69 -8.02 -13.02 -5.58
CA GLY A 69 -8.68 -13.29 -4.31
C GLY A 69 -7.75 -13.64 -3.16
N GLU A 70 -6.42 -13.63 -3.35
CA GLU A 70 -5.46 -14.02 -2.32
C GLU A 70 -4.41 -12.95 -2.06
N ARG A 71 -3.72 -12.44 -3.10
CA ARG A 71 -2.55 -11.57 -2.91
C ARG A 71 -2.24 -10.66 -4.09
N ILE A 72 -1.87 -9.41 -3.79
CA ILE A 72 -1.18 -8.50 -4.73
C ILE A 72 0.11 -8.04 -4.07
N ALA A 73 1.24 -8.19 -4.76
CA ALA A 73 2.55 -7.75 -4.29
C ALA A 73 3.22 -6.82 -5.30
N TRP A 74 3.98 -5.86 -4.80
CA TRP A 74 4.72 -4.92 -5.61
C TRP A 74 6.05 -4.52 -4.97
N ARG A 75 6.96 -4.00 -5.79
CA ARG A 75 8.22 -3.42 -5.34
C ARG A 75 8.64 -2.25 -6.23
N THR A 76 9.40 -1.34 -5.65
CA THR A 76 9.99 -0.22 -6.39
C THR A 76 11.06 -0.70 -7.35
N THR A 77 11.07 -0.15 -8.55
CA THR A 77 12.13 -0.32 -9.56
C THR A 77 12.97 0.94 -9.73
N GLN A 78 12.42 2.13 -9.43
CA GLN A 78 13.13 3.41 -9.48
C GLN A 78 12.64 4.35 -8.36
N GLY A 79 13.56 5.09 -7.74
CA GLY A 79 13.25 6.05 -6.67
C GLY A 79 13.56 5.50 -5.28
N VAL A 80 12.69 5.78 -4.31
CA VAL A 80 12.88 5.40 -2.90
C VAL A 80 12.51 3.94 -2.65
N HIS A 81 13.22 3.25 -1.76
CA HIS A 81 12.87 1.87 -1.42
C HIS A 81 11.45 1.81 -0.82
N HIS A 82 10.56 1.13 -1.54
CA HIS A 82 9.19 0.84 -1.12
C HIS A 82 8.77 -0.51 -1.70
N ALA A 83 8.23 -1.39 -0.88
CA ALA A 83 7.64 -2.65 -1.29
C ALA A 83 6.39 -2.90 -0.48
N GLY A 84 5.45 -3.67 -1.04
CA GLY A 84 4.24 -3.99 -0.31
C GLY A 84 3.59 -5.26 -0.79
N VAL A 85 2.77 -5.79 0.10
CA VAL A 85 1.90 -6.92 -0.17
C VAL A 85 0.56 -6.66 0.50
N VAL A 86 -0.51 -6.85 -0.25
CA VAL A 86 -1.86 -6.95 0.30
C VAL A 86 -2.32 -8.40 0.17
N THR A 87 -2.85 -8.96 1.25
CA THR A 87 -3.45 -10.29 1.27
C THR A 87 -4.92 -10.24 1.65
N PHE A 88 -5.68 -11.21 1.15
CA PHE A 88 -7.12 -11.30 1.33
C PHE A 88 -7.45 -12.67 1.92
N HIS A 89 -8.20 -12.66 3.02
CA HIS A 89 -8.60 -13.87 3.71
C HIS A 89 -10.11 -13.91 3.87
N ARG A 90 -10.70 -15.05 3.58
CA ARG A 90 -12.12 -15.29 3.84
C ARG A 90 -12.34 -15.50 5.34
N LEU A 91 -13.20 -14.70 5.95
CA LEU A 91 -13.66 -14.92 7.33
C LEU A 91 -15.02 -15.63 7.35
N SER A 92 -15.90 -15.30 6.41
CA SER A 92 -17.19 -15.97 6.21
C SER A 92 -17.65 -15.87 4.75
N ALA A 93 -18.91 -16.19 4.44
CA ALA A 93 -19.47 -15.94 3.11
C ALA A 93 -19.65 -14.44 2.79
N THR A 94 -19.77 -13.59 3.80
CA THR A 94 -20.06 -12.15 3.67
C THR A 94 -19.03 -11.27 4.37
N GLU A 95 -17.88 -11.84 4.75
CA GLU A 95 -16.85 -11.12 5.48
C GLU A 95 -15.45 -11.59 5.05
N SER A 96 -14.54 -10.62 4.94
CA SER A 96 -13.15 -10.83 4.54
C SER A 96 -12.22 -9.99 5.40
N ARG A 97 -10.98 -10.44 5.54
CA ARG A 97 -9.88 -9.66 6.12
C ARG A 97 -8.94 -9.24 5.00
N VAL A 98 -8.60 -7.96 4.97
CA VAL A 98 -7.54 -7.41 4.14
C VAL A 98 -6.37 -7.09 5.04
N THR A 99 -5.19 -7.60 4.71
CA THR A 99 -3.95 -7.29 5.44
C THR A 99 -2.97 -6.63 4.49
N LEU A 100 -2.54 -5.43 4.85
CA LEU A 100 -1.55 -4.65 4.11
C LEU A 100 -0.24 -4.66 4.90
N GLN A 101 0.82 -5.09 4.24
CA GLN A 101 2.18 -4.98 4.76
C GLN A 101 2.99 -4.13 3.78
N ILE A 102 3.67 -3.11 4.29
CA ILE A 102 4.54 -2.22 3.52
C ILE A 102 5.92 -2.19 4.18
N GLU A 103 6.96 -2.27 3.37
CA GLU A 103 8.34 -2.01 3.75
C GLU A 103 8.82 -0.74 3.04
N TYR A 104 9.44 0.18 3.77
CA TYR A 104 9.92 1.45 3.23
C TYR A 104 11.20 1.91 3.93
N GLU A 105 12.02 2.70 3.24
CA GLU A 105 13.20 3.29 3.85
C GLU A 105 12.89 4.60 4.59
N PRO A 106 13.10 4.65 5.92
CA PRO A 106 12.83 5.83 6.72
C PRO A 106 13.72 7.02 6.35
N GLU A 107 14.93 6.85 5.84
CA GLU A 107 15.82 8.00 5.53
C GLU A 107 15.21 8.96 4.48
N GLY A 108 14.24 8.50 3.68
CA GLY A 108 13.40 9.35 2.81
C GLY A 108 12.06 9.80 3.41
N PHE A 109 11.64 9.24 4.55
CA PHE A 109 10.34 9.47 5.23
C PHE A 109 10.45 10.12 6.62
N VAL A 110 11.63 10.08 7.27
CA VAL A 110 11.84 10.32 8.72
C VAL A 110 12.35 11.70 9.07
N GLU A 111 12.72 12.56 8.12
CA GLU A 111 13.00 13.96 8.48
C GLU A 111 11.79 14.65 9.16
N HIS A 112 10.56 14.09 9.07
CA HIS A 112 9.38 14.66 9.72
C HIS A 112 8.43 13.69 10.45
N LEU A 113 8.70 12.37 10.51
CA LEU A 113 7.86 11.43 11.27
C LEU A 113 7.91 11.64 12.80
N GLY A 114 8.91 12.38 13.31
CA GLY A 114 8.97 12.81 14.71
C GLY A 114 7.80 13.70 15.17
N ALA A 115 6.92 14.15 14.27
CA ALA A 115 5.75 14.96 14.58
C ALA A 115 4.42 14.17 14.64
N LEU A 116 4.41 12.86 14.33
CA LEU A 116 3.15 12.09 14.16
C LEU A 116 2.88 11.03 15.23
N THR A 117 3.79 10.79 16.17
CA THR A 117 3.48 10.00 17.37
C THR A 117 3.37 10.92 18.57
N ASN A 118 2.15 11.20 19.00
CA ASN A 118 1.89 11.79 20.31
C ASN A 118 2.06 10.70 21.40
N LEU A 119 3.27 10.18 21.56
CA LEU A 119 3.70 9.33 22.67
C LEU A 119 4.59 10.13 23.62
N ASP A 120 4.12 11.31 24.03
CA ASP A 120 4.57 12.01 25.23
C ASP A 120 3.32 12.55 25.94
N ALA A 121 2.70 11.70 26.74
CA ALA A 121 1.81 12.06 27.84
C ALA A 121 1.83 10.95 28.90
#